data_AF-A0A1B6LLP9-F1
#
_entry.id   AF-A0A1B6LLP9-F1
#
_cell.length_a   1.000
_cell.length_b   1.000
_cell.length_c   1.000
_cell.angle_alpha   90.00
_cell.angle_beta   90.00
_cell.angle_gamma   90.00
#
_symmetry.space_group_name_H-M   'P 1'
#
loop_
_entity.id
_entity.type
_entity.pdbx_description
1 polymer ?
#
loop_
_entity_poly.entity_id
_entity_poly.type
_entity_poly.pdbx_seq_one_letter_code
_entity_poly.pdbx_strand_id
1 'polypeptide(L)'
;MSPALYPILFDQIKTIVEKFFDQQGQVIVTDINTQFIEHIIFIMKNVLDSKTEQPSEHLGATSIEGMMLAIVRYVRHLDMTVHAIHIKTKLCQLVEAMMMRRDDLAFRQEMKFRNKLVEYLTDWVMGTSHQIAPPSSGDVSSITRDLDQACMEAVAALLRGLPLQPEESDRGDLMEAKSQLFLKYFTLFMNLLNDCTDVTTDIEAKDTGRQRLNASKLNTLRNATIQAMSNLLSANIDSGLMHSI
;
A
#
# COMPACT_ATOMS: atom_id res chain seq x y z
N MET A 1 12.07 -17.26 14.96
CA MET A 1 12.49 -18.08 13.81
C MET A 1 13.94 -17.73 13.49
N SER A 2 14.80 -18.72 13.24
CA SER A 2 16.20 -18.44 12.89
C SER A 2 16.28 -17.65 11.58
N PRO A 3 17.02 -16.53 11.51
CA PRO A 3 17.16 -15.75 10.29
C PRO A 3 17.75 -16.52 9.11
N ALA A 4 18.53 -17.57 9.38
CA ALA A 4 19.07 -18.47 8.36
C ALA A 4 17.99 -19.16 7.50
N LEU A 5 16.74 -19.21 7.97
CA LEU A 5 15.62 -19.80 7.24
C LEU A 5 14.87 -18.81 6.35
N TYR A 6 15.13 -17.50 6.44
CA TYR A 6 14.39 -16.49 5.68
C TYR A 6 14.46 -16.72 4.16
N PRO A 7 15.62 -17.04 3.56
CA PRO A 7 15.68 -17.24 2.11
C PRO A 7 14.81 -18.41 1.66
N ILE A 8 14.91 -19.54 2.38
CA ILE A 8 14.11 -20.73 2.11
C ILE A 8 12.62 -20.41 2.29
N LEU A 9 12.25 -19.70 3.36
CA LEU A 9 10.88 -19.32 3.61
C LEU A 9 10.30 -18.46 2.48
N PHE A 10 11.02 -17.43 2.04
CA PHE A 10 10.53 -16.52 1.00
C PHE A 10 10.33 -17.25 -0.34
N ASP A 11 11.27 -18.11 -0.72
CA ASP A 11 11.17 -18.92 -1.94
C ASP A 11 10.00 -19.92 -1.87
N GLN A 12 9.80 -20.56 -0.72
CA GLN A 12 8.67 -21.49 -0.53
C GLN A 12 7.32 -20.77 -0.54
N ILE A 13 7.21 -19.61 0.12
CA ILE A 13 6.00 -18.78 0.07
C ILE A 13 5.70 -18.40 -1.38
N LYS A 14 6.68 -17.86 -2.12
CA LYS A 14 6.52 -17.51 -3.53
C LYS A 14 6.00 -18.70 -4.34
N THR A 15 6.65 -19.86 -4.21
CA THR A 15 6.31 -21.08 -4.94
C THR A 15 4.88 -21.55 -4.64
N ILE A 16 4.40 -21.38 -3.40
CA ILE A 16 3.02 -21.74 -3.02
C ILE A 16 2.03 -20.72 -3.58
N VAL A 17 2.27 -19.43 -3.39
CA VAL A 17 1.34 -18.36 -3.82
C VAL A 17 1.22 -18.32 -5.34
N GLU A 18 2.26 -18.67 -6.09
CA GLU A 18 2.20 -18.80 -7.56
C GLU A 18 1.17 -19.85 -8.02
N LYS A 19 0.85 -20.84 -7.20
CA LYS A 19 -0.20 -21.85 -7.50
C LYS A 19 -1.61 -21.30 -7.29
N PHE A 20 -1.76 -20.11 -6.73
CA PHE A 20 -3.06 -19.44 -6.59
C PHE A 20 -3.47 -18.70 -7.86
N PHE A 21 -2.70 -18.85 -8.94
CA PHE A 21 -2.99 -18.31 -10.25
C PHE A 21 -3.14 -19.45 -11.25
N ASP A 22 -4.09 -19.33 -12.17
CA ASP A 22 -4.25 -20.30 -13.26
C ASP A 22 -3.18 -20.12 -14.35
N GLN A 23 -3.26 -20.93 -15.40
CA GLN A 23 -2.30 -20.89 -16.52
C GLN A 23 -2.36 -19.58 -17.32
N GLN A 24 -3.47 -18.84 -17.21
CA GLN A 24 -3.72 -17.54 -17.81
C GLN A 24 -3.30 -16.38 -16.88
N GLY A 25 -2.82 -16.70 -15.66
CA GLY A 25 -2.42 -15.74 -14.66
C GLY A 25 -3.59 -15.08 -13.91
N GLN A 26 -4.80 -15.62 -14.02
CA GLN A 26 -5.98 -15.17 -13.25
C GLN A 26 -5.91 -15.72 -11.83
N VAL A 27 -6.35 -14.91 -10.86
CA VAL A 27 -6.38 -15.31 -9.46
C VAL A 27 -7.47 -16.36 -9.22
N ILE A 28 -7.10 -17.43 -8.53
CA ILE A 28 -7.99 -18.47 -8.03
C ILE A 28 -8.31 -18.14 -6.56
N VAL A 29 -9.39 -17.38 -6.34
CA VAL A 29 -9.85 -17.04 -4.98
C VAL A 29 -10.54 -18.24 -4.34
N THR A 30 -10.01 -18.73 -3.23
CA THR A 30 -10.67 -19.73 -2.36
C THR A 30 -10.44 -19.36 -0.90
N ASP A 31 -11.26 -19.90 0.02
CA ASP A 31 -11.10 -19.63 1.46
C ASP A 31 -9.71 -20.06 1.96
N ILE A 32 -9.23 -21.23 1.50
CA ILE A 32 -7.91 -21.76 1.88
C ILE A 32 -6.79 -20.87 1.36
N ASN A 33 -6.85 -20.44 0.09
CA ASN A 33 -5.84 -19.56 -0.49
C ASN A 33 -5.82 -18.21 0.23
N THR A 34 -7.01 -17.66 0.54
CA THR A 34 -7.15 -16.37 1.24
C THR A 34 -6.60 -16.46 2.66
N GLN A 35 -6.92 -17.52 3.40
CA GLN A 35 -6.39 -17.75 4.74
C GLN A 35 -4.85 -17.92 4.73
N PHE A 36 -4.31 -18.62 3.72
CA PHE A 36 -2.87 -18.72 3.55
C PHE A 36 -2.23 -17.34 3.35
N ILE A 37 -2.78 -16.52 2.46
CA ILE A 37 -2.31 -15.14 2.22
C ILE A 37 -2.34 -14.31 3.49
N GLU A 38 -3.44 -14.34 4.26
CA GLU A 38 -3.54 -13.60 5.52
C GLU A 38 -2.44 -14.00 6.51
N HIS A 39 -2.21 -15.31 6.68
CA HIS A 39 -1.17 -15.80 7.59
C HIS A 39 0.24 -15.44 7.12
N ILE A 40 0.50 -15.52 5.82
CA ILE A 40 1.78 -15.12 5.25
C ILE A 40 2.04 -13.63 5.45
N ILE A 41 1.03 -12.77 5.27
CA ILE A 41 1.16 -11.34 5.56
C ILE A 41 1.60 -11.11 7.01
N PHE A 42 0.96 -11.81 7.95
CA PHE A 42 1.33 -11.73 9.36
C PHE A 42 2.76 -12.24 9.62
N ILE A 43 3.13 -13.41 9.10
CA ILE A 43 4.46 -13.99 9.26
C ILE A 43 5.54 -13.05 8.70
N MET A 44 5.34 -12.55 7.49
CA MET A 44 6.27 -11.65 6.83
C MET A 44 6.44 -10.34 7.60
N LYS A 45 5.34 -9.80 8.15
CA LYS A 45 5.42 -8.59 8.97
C LYS A 45 6.26 -8.82 10.22
N ASN A 46 6.05 -9.94 10.91
CA ASN A 46 6.85 -10.30 12.09
C ASN A 46 8.33 -10.54 11.76
N VAL A 47 8.64 -11.07 10.57
CA VAL A 47 10.03 -11.23 10.11
C VAL A 47 10.70 -9.86 9.95
N LEU A 48 10.01 -8.90 9.34
CA LEU A 48 10.55 -7.56 9.08
C LEU A 48 10.60 -6.67 10.34
N ASP A 49 9.62 -6.82 11.25
CA ASP A 49 9.57 -6.12 12.54
C ASP A 49 10.57 -6.66 13.57
N SER A 50 11.23 -7.80 13.29
CA SER A 50 12.18 -8.41 14.21
C SER A 50 13.35 -7.47 14.49
N LYS A 51 13.44 -7.02 15.74
CA LYS A 51 14.47 -6.12 16.27
C LYS A 51 15.76 -6.86 16.64
N THR A 52 16.30 -7.69 15.74
CA THR A 52 17.64 -8.23 15.96
C THR A 52 18.65 -7.08 15.84
N GLU A 53 19.50 -6.90 16.85
CA GLU A 53 20.47 -5.78 16.94
C GLU A 53 21.48 -5.72 15.77
N GLN A 54 21.58 -6.79 14.99
CA GLN A 54 22.40 -6.84 13.78
C GLN A 54 21.51 -6.96 12.53
N PRO A 55 21.81 -6.19 11.46
CA PRO A 55 21.24 -6.41 10.14
C PRO A 55 21.42 -7.88 9.77
N SER A 56 20.33 -8.59 9.52
CA SER A 56 20.44 -9.98 9.15
C SER A 56 20.83 -10.08 7.68
N GLU A 57 22.08 -10.47 7.40
CA GLU A 57 22.55 -10.75 6.03
C GLU A 57 21.60 -11.69 5.26
N HIS A 58 20.83 -12.51 5.98
CA HIS A 58 19.86 -13.44 5.42
C HIS A 58 18.59 -12.78 4.85
N LEU A 59 18.24 -11.55 5.28
CA LEU A 59 17.10 -10.80 4.70
C LEU A 59 17.39 -10.40 3.25
N GLY A 60 18.65 -10.03 2.95
CA GLY A 60 19.11 -9.65 1.62
C GLY A 60 19.59 -10.83 0.76
N ALA A 61 19.55 -12.06 1.25
CA ALA A 61 20.10 -13.22 0.53
C ALA A 61 19.23 -13.67 -0.66
N THR A 62 17.93 -13.35 -0.67
CA THR A 62 17.04 -13.59 -1.82
C THR A 62 16.17 -12.35 -2.10
N SER A 63 15.74 -12.18 -3.35
CA SER A 63 14.85 -11.06 -3.69
C SER A 63 13.46 -11.28 -3.14
N ILE A 64 12.96 -10.27 -2.40
CA ILE A 64 11.62 -10.30 -1.81
C ILE A 64 10.52 -9.95 -2.83
N GLU A 65 10.88 -9.37 -3.98
CA GLU A 65 9.96 -8.76 -4.95
C GLU A 65 8.92 -9.73 -5.47
N GLY A 66 9.34 -10.91 -5.94
CA GLY A 66 8.46 -11.87 -6.58
C GLY A 66 7.39 -12.39 -5.63
N MET A 67 7.77 -12.66 -4.37
CA MET A 67 6.86 -13.09 -3.32
C MET A 67 5.84 -11.97 -3.00
N MET A 68 6.32 -10.75 -2.75
CA MET A 68 5.45 -9.63 -2.39
C MET A 68 4.50 -9.24 -3.53
N LEU A 69 4.95 -9.28 -4.78
CA LEU A 69 4.09 -9.07 -5.94
C LEU A 69 3.00 -10.14 -6.04
N ALA A 70 3.33 -11.41 -5.82
CA ALA A 70 2.34 -12.48 -5.86
C ALA A 70 1.27 -12.31 -4.77
N ILE A 71 1.68 -11.94 -3.55
CA ILE A 71 0.77 -11.64 -2.43
C ILE A 71 -0.15 -10.47 -2.77
N VAL A 72 0.40 -9.33 -3.20
CA VAL A 72 -0.39 -8.12 -3.49
C VAL A 72 -1.32 -8.36 -4.68
N ARG A 73 -0.88 -9.08 -5.72
CA ARG A 73 -1.73 -9.47 -6.85
C ARG A 73 -2.91 -10.31 -6.39
N TYR A 74 -2.73 -11.26 -5.49
CA TYR A 74 -3.85 -12.02 -4.93
C TYR A 74 -4.82 -11.10 -4.19
N VAL A 75 -4.31 -10.29 -3.25
CA VAL A 75 -5.13 -9.39 -2.41
C VAL A 75 -5.87 -8.32 -3.24
N ARG A 76 -5.30 -7.89 -4.38
CA ARG A 76 -5.95 -6.96 -5.31
C ARG A 76 -7.29 -7.50 -5.83
N HIS A 77 -7.42 -8.81 -6.01
CA HIS A 77 -8.64 -9.46 -6.54
C HIS A 77 -9.67 -9.83 -5.46
N LEU A 78 -9.39 -9.54 -4.18
CA LEU A 78 -10.40 -9.69 -3.13
C LEU A 78 -11.39 -8.52 -3.18
N ASP A 79 -12.68 -8.85 -3.09
CA ASP A 79 -13.79 -7.91 -2.98
C ASP A 79 -13.68 -7.04 -1.72
N MET A 80 -14.43 -5.93 -1.64
CA MET A 80 -14.45 -5.03 -0.48
C MET A 80 -15.34 -5.54 0.67
N THR A 81 -15.22 -6.82 1.02
CA THR A 81 -15.82 -7.35 2.26
C THR A 81 -15.04 -6.85 3.48
N VAL A 82 -15.66 -6.82 4.66
CA VAL A 82 -14.97 -6.43 5.91
C VAL A 82 -13.68 -7.24 6.15
N HIS A 83 -13.75 -8.56 5.93
CA HIS A 83 -12.58 -9.44 6.07
C HIS A 83 -11.46 -9.07 5.09
N ALA A 84 -11.81 -8.86 3.82
CA ALA A 84 -10.85 -8.48 2.80
C ALA A 84 -10.25 -7.07 3.03
N ILE A 85 -11.03 -6.12 3.55
CA ILE A 85 -10.51 -4.81 3.95
C ILE A 85 -9.44 -4.97 5.03
N HIS A 86 -9.69 -5.80 6.06
CA HIS A 86 -8.66 -6.08 7.07
C HIS A 86 -7.40 -6.73 6.48
N ILE A 87 -7.53 -7.64 5.51
CA ILE A 87 -6.37 -8.21 4.81
C ILE A 87 -5.60 -7.13 4.06
N LYS A 88 -6.29 -6.25 3.31
CA LYS A 88 -5.69 -5.11 2.60
C LYS A 88 -4.97 -4.17 3.58
N THR A 89 -5.57 -3.83 4.71
CA THR A 89 -4.94 -3.01 5.77
C THR A 89 -3.67 -3.64 6.30
N LYS A 90 -3.69 -4.95 6.64
CA LYS A 90 -2.51 -5.68 7.12
C LYS A 90 -1.41 -5.74 6.05
N LEU A 91 -1.78 -5.86 4.77
CA LEU A 91 -0.84 -5.84 3.67
C LEU A 91 -0.18 -4.46 3.50
N CYS A 92 -0.93 -3.36 3.62
CA CYS A 92 -0.35 -2.02 3.62
C CYS A 92 0.71 -1.88 4.73
N GLN A 93 0.39 -2.31 5.96
CA GLN A 93 1.34 -2.28 7.08
C GLN A 93 2.59 -3.15 6.84
N LEU A 94 2.43 -4.29 6.17
CA LEU A 94 3.57 -5.12 5.75
C LEU A 94 4.44 -4.38 4.72
N VAL A 95 3.83 -3.71 3.75
CA VAL A 95 4.56 -2.93 2.74
C VAL A 95 5.32 -1.77 3.38
N GLU A 96 4.73 -1.08 4.35
CA GLU A 96 5.42 -0.05 5.12
C GLU A 96 6.63 -0.64 5.88
N ALA A 97 6.45 -1.72 6.63
CA ALA A 97 7.53 -2.39 7.36
C ALA A 97 8.67 -2.84 6.42
N MET A 98 8.32 -3.34 5.23
CA MET A 98 9.28 -3.69 4.19
C MET A 98 10.09 -2.48 3.72
N MET A 99 9.44 -1.33 3.49
CA MET A 99 10.13 -0.11 3.07
C MET A 99 10.97 0.51 4.19
N MET A 100 10.62 0.29 5.47
CA MET A 100 11.45 0.68 6.61
C MET A 100 12.72 -0.18 6.75
N ARG A 101 12.71 -1.39 6.19
CA ARG A 101 13.86 -2.31 6.12
C ARG A 101 14.48 -2.36 4.72
N ARG A 102 14.17 -1.38 3.85
CA ARG A 102 14.58 -1.35 2.43
C ARG A 102 16.07 -1.66 2.24
N ASP A 103 16.93 -1.04 3.04
CA ASP A 103 18.39 -1.15 2.86
C ASP A 103 18.95 -2.53 3.30
N ASP A 104 18.17 -3.33 4.04
CA ASP A 104 18.50 -4.71 4.43
C ASP A 104 18.01 -5.75 3.41
N LEU A 105 17.21 -5.34 2.42
CA LEU A 105 16.50 -6.22 1.51
C LEU A 105 17.10 -6.20 0.10
N ALA A 106 17.05 -7.34 -0.58
CA ALA A 106 17.46 -7.44 -1.98
C ALA A 106 16.30 -7.17 -2.94
N PHE A 107 16.57 -6.29 -3.92
CA PHE A 107 15.67 -5.96 -5.02
C PHE A 107 16.43 -6.10 -6.35
N ARG A 108 15.80 -6.68 -7.37
CA ARG A 108 16.34 -6.75 -8.74
C ARG A 108 15.90 -5.56 -9.58
N GLN A 109 14.67 -5.10 -9.39
CA GLN A 109 14.05 -3.98 -10.13
C GLN A 109 13.22 -3.12 -9.17
N GLU A 110 13.89 -2.56 -8.16
CA GLU A 110 13.25 -1.88 -7.03
C GLU A 110 12.28 -0.78 -7.46
N MET A 111 12.68 0.09 -8.40
CA MET A 111 11.83 1.20 -8.85
C MET A 111 10.55 0.71 -9.53
N LYS A 112 10.65 -0.32 -10.37
CA LYS A 112 9.49 -0.91 -11.05
C LYS A 112 8.57 -1.60 -10.05
N PHE A 113 9.15 -2.36 -9.12
CA PHE A 113 8.42 -2.99 -8.02
C PHE A 113 7.64 -1.97 -7.18
N ARG A 114 8.30 -0.88 -6.77
CA ARG A 114 7.68 0.19 -5.96
C ARG A 114 6.56 0.90 -6.72
N ASN A 115 6.75 1.24 -7.99
CA ASN A 115 5.69 1.83 -8.83
C ASN A 115 4.46 0.91 -8.89
N LYS A 116 4.67 -0.40 -9.09
CA LYS A 116 3.57 -1.37 -9.14
C LYS A 116 2.81 -1.47 -7.82
N LEU A 117 3.50 -1.42 -6.69
CA LEU A 117 2.84 -1.38 -5.38
C LEU A 117 2.05 -0.09 -5.17
N VAL A 118 2.60 1.09 -5.52
CA VAL A 118 1.86 2.36 -5.40
C VAL A 118 0.56 2.31 -6.22
N GLU A 119 0.61 1.84 -7.46
CA GLU A 119 -0.58 1.62 -8.29
C GLU A 119 -1.60 0.72 -7.59
N TYR A 120 -1.17 -0.44 -7.09
CA TYR A 120 -2.06 -1.41 -6.46
C TYR A 120 -2.70 -0.90 -5.18
N LEU A 121 -1.94 -0.21 -4.32
CA LEU A 121 -2.45 0.30 -3.05
C LEU A 121 -3.38 1.50 -3.26
N THR A 122 -3.04 2.43 -4.16
CA THR A 122 -3.86 3.62 -4.44
C THR A 122 -5.19 3.28 -5.10
N ASP A 123 -5.26 2.21 -5.89
CA ASP A 123 -6.53 1.72 -6.46
C ASP A 123 -7.54 1.29 -5.38
N TRP A 124 -7.08 0.81 -4.20
CA TRP A 124 -7.99 0.45 -3.10
C TRP A 124 -8.67 1.67 -2.48
N VAL A 125 -7.98 2.80 -2.42
CA VAL A 125 -8.49 4.06 -1.84
C VAL A 125 -9.44 4.78 -2.81
N MET A 126 -9.15 4.73 -4.11
CA MET A 126 -10.11 5.26 -5.10
C MET A 126 -11.40 4.43 -5.15
N GLY A 127 -11.32 3.11 -4.92
CA GLY A 127 -12.47 2.21 -4.92
C GLY A 127 -13.43 2.42 -3.75
N THR A 128 -12.95 2.89 -2.59
CA THR A 128 -13.79 3.20 -1.42
C THR A 128 -14.59 4.50 -1.60
N SER A 129 -14.04 5.50 -2.31
CA SER A 129 -14.73 6.78 -2.57
C SER A 129 -16.02 6.65 -3.40
N HIS A 130 -16.17 5.58 -4.19
CA HIS A 130 -17.36 5.35 -5.04
C HIS A 130 -18.44 4.49 -4.38
N GLN A 131 -18.17 3.87 -3.23
CA GLN A 131 -19.18 3.11 -2.49
C GLN A 131 -19.85 4.06 -1.48
N ILE A 132 -20.86 4.80 -1.96
CA ILE A 132 -21.76 5.60 -1.11
C ILE A 132 -22.57 4.62 -0.26
N ALA A 133 -22.00 4.16 0.86
CA ALA A 133 -22.73 3.37 1.84
C ALA A 133 -23.77 4.28 2.51
N PRO A 134 -25.00 3.79 2.76
CA PRO A 134 -26.01 4.57 3.45
C PRO A 134 -25.52 5.04 4.83
N PRO A 135 -25.97 6.21 5.31
CA PRO A 135 -25.48 6.89 6.53
C PRO A 135 -25.72 6.14 7.85
N SER A 136 -26.25 4.92 7.81
CA SER A 136 -26.44 4.02 8.96
C SER A 136 -25.27 3.07 9.23
N SER A 137 -24.15 3.18 8.50
CA SER A 137 -23.05 2.21 8.49
C SER A 137 -21.76 2.71 9.18
N GLY A 138 -21.87 3.33 10.35
CA GLY A 138 -20.74 3.96 11.06
C GLY A 138 -19.51 3.05 11.30
N ASP A 139 -19.68 1.73 11.34
CA ASP A 139 -18.55 0.79 11.47
C ASP A 139 -17.80 0.62 10.14
N VAL A 140 -18.49 0.63 8.99
CA VAL A 140 -17.88 0.47 7.65
C VAL A 140 -17.05 1.69 7.29
N SER A 141 -17.49 2.90 7.66
CA SER A 141 -16.71 4.13 7.47
C SER A 141 -15.44 4.16 8.33
N SER A 142 -15.46 3.53 9.51
CA SER A 142 -14.27 3.43 10.37
C SER A 142 -13.24 2.44 9.82
N ILE A 143 -13.69 1.30 9.29
CA ILE A 143 -12.83 0.23 8.76
C ILE A 143 -12.18 0.66 7.44
N THR A 144 -12.93 1.33 6.57
CA THR A 144 -12.39 1.93 5.33
C THR A 144 -11.38 3.03 5.64
N ARG A 145 -11.63 3.85 6.67
CA ARG A 145 -10.67 4.87 7.13
C ARG A 145 -9.36 4.26 7.63
N ASP A 146 -9.42 3.14 8.36
CA ASP A 146 -8.22 2.42 8.80
C ASP A 146 -7.41 1.85 7.62
N LEU A 147 -8.09 1.42 6.55
CA LEU A 147 -7.44 1.05 5.29
C LEU A 147 -6.79 2.25 4.61
N ASP A 148 -7.50 3.38 4.48
CA ASP A 148 -6.97 4.59 3.85
C ASP A 148 -5.72 5.08 4.58
N GLN A 149 -5.74 5.08 5.92
CA GLN A 149 -4.60 5.46 6.74
C GLN A 149 -3.39 4.56 6.47
N ALA A 150 -3.56 3.24 6.62
CA ALA A 150 -2.47 2.29 6.41
C ALA A 150 -1.95 2.34 4.97
N CYS A 151 -2.85 2.54 3.99
CA CYS A 151 -2.49 2.70 2.59
C CYS A 151 -1.62 3.93 2.38
N MET A 152 -1.99 5.09 2.94
CA MET A 152 -1.20 6.32 2.79
C MET A 152 0.15 6.25 3.51
N GLU A 153 0.25 5.58 4.65
CA GLU A 153 1.53 5.30 5.33
C GLU A 153 2.45 4.47 4.42
N ALA A 154 1.94 3.38 3.85
CA ALA A 154 2.67 2.53 2.92
C ALA A 154 3.06 3.25 1.63
N VAL A 155 2.14 4.00 1.02
CA VAL A 155 2.38 4.79 -0.20
C VAL A 155 3.40 5.89 0.05
N ALA A 156 3.35 6.57 1.20
CA ALA A 156 4.37 7.54 1.58
C ALA A 156 5.75 6.89 1.65
N ALA A 157 5.88 5.72 2.29
CA ALA A 157 7.14 4.99 2.34
C ALA A 157 7.63 4.56 0.94
N LEU A 158 6.72 4.05 0.10
CA LEU A 158 7.02 3.64 -1.27
C LEU A 158 7.41 4.80 -2.18
N LEU A 159 6.91 6.02 -1.97
CA LEU A 159 7.19 7.17 -2.85
C LEU A 159 8.52 7.88 -2.54
N ARG A 160 9.17 7.59 -1.41
CA ARG A 160 10.40 8.30 -1.00
C ARG A 160 11.54 8.14 -2.02
N GLY A 161 11.79 9.18 -2.83
CA GLY A 161 12.80 9.14 -3.89
C GLY A 161 12.42 8.24 -5.08
N LEU A 162 11.13 7.99 -5.30
CA LEU A 162 10.66 7.14 -6.40
C LEU A 162 10.37 7.98 -7.67
N PRO A 163 11.17 7.85 -8.74
CA PRO A 163 10.76 8.35 -10.05
C PRO A 163 9.60 7.51 -10.58
N LEU A 164 8.53 8.17 -11.01
CA LEU A 164 7.38 7.50 -11.62
C LEU A 164 7.78 6.84 -12.93
N GLN A 165 7.35 5.58 -13.11
CA GLN A 165 7.60 4.77 -14.29
C GLN A 165 6.26 4.26 -14.85
N PRO A 166 5.78 4.81 -15.98
CA PRO A 166 4.62 4.28 -16.71
C PRO A 166 4.80 2.81 -17.12
N GLU A 167 3.70 2.12 -17.41
CA GLU A 167 3.76 0.74 -17.89
C GLU A 167 4.36 0.65 -19.31
N GLU A 168 4.99 -0.48 -19.64
CA GLU A 168 5.68 -0.70 -20.93
C GLU A 168 4.73 -0.64 -22.15
N SER A 169 3.42 -0.73 -21.95
CA SER A 169 2.39 -0.58 -22.97
C SER A 169 2.15 0.88 -23.40
N ASP A 170 2.56 1.85 -22.58
CA ASP A 170 2.45 3.28 -22.88
C ASP A 170 3.59 3.73 -23.80
N ARG A 171 3.70 3.12 -24.98
CA ARG A 171 4.69 3.46 -26.03
C ARG A 171 4.48 4.85 -26.66
N GLY A 172 3.57 5.65 -26.12
CA GLY A 172 3.38 7.05 -26.49
C GLY A 172 4.50 7.94 -25.93
N ASP A 173 4.18 9.21 -25.68
CA ASP A 173 5.10 10.12 -25.02
C ASP A 173 5.26 9.71 -23.54
N LEU A 174 6.41 9.13 -23.20
CA LEU A 174 6.76 8.70 -21.84
C LEU A 174 6.63 9.84 -20.83
N MET A 175 6.94 11.07 -21.25
CA MET A 175 6.84 12.25 -20.41
C MET A 175 5.37 12.58 -20.09
N GLU A 176 4.49 12.46 -21.07
CA GLU A 176 3.05 12.63 -20.89
C GLU A 176 2.47 11.53 -19.98
N ALA A 177 2.79 10.26 -20.22
CA ALA A 177 2.32 9.15 -19.39
C ALA A 177 2.77 9.30 -17.91
N LYS A 178 4.02 9.73 -17.70
CA LYS A 178 4.55 10.06 -16.37
C LYS A 178 3.78 11.23 -15.73
N SER A 179 3.46 12.25 -16.52
CA SER A 179 2.67 13.42 -16.11
C SER A 179 1.25 13.03 -15.68
N GLN A 180 0.61 12.11 -16.40
CA GLN A 180 -0.73 11.60 -16.08
C GLN A 180 -0.71 10.78 -14.78
N LEU A 181 0.30 9.93 -14.56
CA LEU A 181 0.47 9.23 -13.28
C LEU A 181 0.65 10.20 -12.11
N PHE A 182 1.48 11.24 -12.31
CA PHE A 182 1.67 12.29 -11.32
C PHE A 182 0.33 12.95 -10.97
N LEU A 183 -0.44 13.38 -11.97
CA LEU A 183 -1.74 14.01 -11.77
C LEU A 183 -2.75 13.08 -11.08
N LYS A 184 -2.78 11.79 -11.45
CA LYS A 184 -3.62 10.77 -10.80
C LYS A 184 -3.37 10.73 -9.29
N TYR A 185 -2.11 10.56 -8.88
CA TYR A 185 -1.76 10.46 -7.46
C TYR A 185 -1.92 11.79 -6.73
N PHE A 186 -1.55 12.91 -7.36
CA PHE A 186 -1.71 14.23 -6.78
C PHE A 186 -3.19 14.55 -6.49
N THR A 187 -4.07 14.28 -7.46
CA THR A 187 -5.52 14.48 -7.31
C THR A 187 -6.10 13.60 -6.20
N LEU A 188 -5.69 12.33 -6.13
CA LEU A 188 -6.07 11.42 -5.05
C LEU A 188 -5.68 11.99 -3.67
N PHE A 189 -4.43 12.42 -3.52
CA PHE A 189 -3.95 12.95 -2.24
C PHE A 189 -4.65 14.26 -1.86
N MET A 190 -4.90 15.15 -2.83
CA MET A 190 -5.65 16.38 -2.59
C MET A 190 -7.08 16.10 -2.11
N ASN A 191 -7.78 15.15 -2.75
CA ASN A 191 -9.14 14.76 -2.34
C ASN A 191 -9.15 14.21 -0.90
N LEU A 192 -8.21 13.32 -0.56
CA LEU A 192 -8.09 12.78 0.80
C LEU A 192 -7.81 13.87 1.85
N LEU A 193 -7.00 14.88 1.53
CA LEU A 193 -6.71 15.99 2.43
C LEU A 193 -7.94 16.89 2.66
N ASN A 194 -8.73 17.14 1.61
CA ASN A 194 -9.99 17.87 1.72
C ASN A 194 -10.98 17.09 2.60
N ASP A 195 -11.14 15.79 2.36
CA ASP A 195 -12.01 14.92 3.17
C ASP A 195 -11.58 14.89 4.64
N CYS A 196 -10.28 14.89 4.93
CA CYS A 196 -9.79 14.98 6.31
C CYS A 196 -10.15 16.33 6.95
N THR A 197 -10.14 17.42 6.19
CA THR A 197 -10.43 18.77 6.69
C THR A 197 -11.91 18.91 7.03
N ASP A 198 -12.79 18.48 6.12
CA ASP A 198 -14.26 18.55 6.31
C ASP A 198 -14.69 17.76 7.55
N VAL A 199 -14.21 16.51 7.69
CA VAL A 199 -14.52 15.68 8.88
C VAL A 199 -13.98 16.28 10.18
N THR A 200 -12.83 16.96 10.14
CA THR A 200 -12.28 17.61 11.35
C THR A 200 -13.20 18.75 11.81
N THR A 201 -13.72 19.55 10.88
CA THR A 201 -14.64 20.65 11.22
C THR A 201 -15.98 20.15 11.80
N ASP A 202 -16.49 19.03 11.30
CA ASP A 202 -17.70 18.39 11.84
C ASP A 202 -17.50 17.80 13.24
N ILE A 203 -16.30 17.29 13.52
CA ILE A 203 -15.97 16.71 14.81
C ILE A 203 -15.87 17.79 15.90
N GLU A 204 -15.25 18.93 15.61
CA GLU A 204 -15.12 20.04 16.55
C GLU A 204 -16.48 20.63 16.96
N ALA A 205 -17.52 20.46 16.15
CA ALA A 205 -18.88 20.91 16.43
C ALA A 205 -19.67 20.01 17.41
N LYS A 206 -19.19 18.82 17.76
CA LYS A 206 -19.88 17.85 18.64
C LYS A 206 -18.89 17.26 19.65
N ASP A 207 -19.03 17.56 20.93
CA ASP A 207 -18.03 17.19 21.95
C ASP A 207 -18.37 15.85 22.65
N THR A 208 -17.78 14.74 22.20
CA THR A 208 -17.83 13.45 22.92
C THR A 208 -16.49 12.69 22.88
N GLY A 209 -16.16 11.93 23.93
CA GLY A 209 -14.85 11.25 24.07
C GLY A 209 -14.48 10.24 22.97
N ARG A 210 -15.46 9.65 22.27
CA ARG A 210 -15.22 8.78 21.09
C ARG A 210 -14.62 9.55 19.89
N GLN A 211 -14.85 10.86 19.80
CA GLN A 211 -14.30 11.69 18.72
C GLN A 211 -12.80 11.96 18.86
N ARG A 212 -12.22 11.92 20.06
CA ARG A 212 -10.78 12.17 20.24
C ARG A 212 -9.91 11.10 19.56
N LEU A 213 -10.30 9.83 19.66
CA LEU A 213 -9.59 8.74 18.98
C LEU A 213 -9.74 8.84 17.45
N ASN A 214 -10.94 9.19 16.97
CA ASN A 214 -11.18 9.39 15.54
C ASN A 214 -10.41 10.60 14.99
N ALA A 215 -10.34 11.70 15.75
CA ALA A 215 -9.54 12.87 15.39
C ALA A 215 -8.04 12.55 15.33
N SER A 216 -7.53 11.73 16.26
CA SER A 216 -6.14 11.26 16.21
C SER A 216 -5.85 10.44 14.95
N LYS A 217 -6.74 9.50 14.58
CA LYS A 217 -6.59 8.69 13.36
C LYS A 217 -6.65 9.55 12.09
N LEU A 218 -7.57 10.51 12.03
CA LEU A 218 -7.67 11.47 10.93
C LEU A 218 -6.40 12.30 10.78
N ASN A 219 -5.81 12.75 11.89
CA ASN A 219 -4.53 13.45 11.87
C ASN A 219 -3.40 12.55 11.33
N THR A 220 -3.37 11.27 11.71
CA THR A 220 -2.37 10.33 11.16
C THR A 220 -2.55 10.15 9.65
N LEU A 221 -3.77 9.92 9.18
CA LEU A 221 -4.06 9.82 7.74
C LEU A 221 -3.65 11.10 7.00
N ARG A 222 -4.00 12.28 7.54
CA ARG A 222 -3.61 13.57 6.98
C ARG A 222 -2.08 13.70 6.88
N ASN A 223 -1.36 13.39 7.95
CA ASN A 223 0.11 13.47 7.98
C ASN A 223 0.75 12.50 6.98
N ALA A 224 0.26 11.27 6.89
CA ALA A 224 0.72 10.28 5.92
C ALA A 224 0.47 10.75 4.48
N THR A 225 -0.70 11.33 4.21
CA THR A 225 -1.07 11.88 2.89
C THR A 225 -0.18 13.07 2.51
N ILE A 226 0.10 14.00 3.44
CA ILE A 226 1.05 15.10 3.24
C ILE A 226 2.44 14.55 2.92
N GLN A 227 2.89 13.53 3.65
CA GLN A 227 4.19 12.90 3.41
C GLN A 227 4.26 12.22 2.03
N ALA A 228 3.20 11.51 1.62
CA ALA A 228 3.09 10.91 0.29
C ALA A 228 3.16 11.98 -0.81
N MET A 229 2.42 13.08 -0.67
CA MET A 229 2.43 14.19 -1.61
C MET A 229 3.80 14.87 -1.68
N SER A 230 4.46 15.10 -0.55
CA SER A 230 5.81 15.66 -0.49
C SER A 230 6.85 14.75 -1.17
N ASN A 231 6.76 13.43 -0.93
CA ASN A 231 7.63 12.45 -1.57
C ASN A 231 7.38 12.38 -3.10
N LEU A 232 6.12 12.46 -3.54
CA LEU A 232 5.75 12.51 -4.96
C LEU A 232 6.35 13.73 -5.66
N LEU A 233 6.14 14.93 -5.07
CA LEU A 233 6.62 16.20 -5.59
C LEU A 233 8.15 16.25 -5.69
N SER A 234 8.84 15.86 -4.61
CA SER A 234 10.30 15.92 -4.54
C SER A 234 10.98 14.96 -5.52
N ALA A 235 10.41 13.79 -5.77
CA ALA A 235 10.98 12.80 -6.70
C ALA A 235 10.59 13.03 -8.17
N ASN A 236 9.60 13.90 -8.46
CA ASN A 236 9.01 14.05 -9.79
C ASN A 236 8.74 15.52 -10.18
N ILE A 237 9.66 16.42 -9.83
CA ILE A 237 9.55 17.88 -10.06
C ILE A 237 9.21 18.20 -11.52
N ASP A 238 9.89 17.55 -12.48
CA ASP A 238 9.69 17.80 -13.92
C ASP A 238 8.25 17.53 -14.37
N SER A 239 7.61 16.51 -13.79
CA SER A 239 6.22 16.15 -14.08
C SER A 239 5.25 17.12 -13.42
N GLY A 240 5.56 17.64 -12.23
CA GLY A 240 4.75 18.66 -11.56
C GLY A 240 4.78 20.02 -12.25
N LEU A 241 5.93 20.40 -12.83
CA LEU A 241 6.08 21.66 -13.57
C LEU A 241 5.21 21.69 -14.84
N MET A 242 4.99 20.56 -15.51
CA MET A 242 4.08 20.50 -16.66
C MET A 242 2.63 20.84 -16.35
N HIS A 243 2.17 20.64 -15.11
CA HIS A 243 0.80 21.00 -14.69
C HIS A 243 0.71 22.37 -14.03
N SER A 244 1.85 23.07 -13.88
CA SER A 244 1.94 24.37 -13.20
C SER A 244 2.12 25.55 -14.16
N ILE A 245 2.21 25.30 -15.47
CA ILE A 245 2.44 26.29 -16.54
C ILE A 245 1.24 26.33 -17.48
#